data_AF-A0A9N9QAQ7-F1
#
_entry.id   AF-A0A9N9QAQ7-F1
#
_cell.length_a   1.000
_cell.length_b   1.000
_cell.length_c   1.000
_cell.angle_alpha   90.00
_cell.angle_beta   90.00
_cell.angle_gamma   90.00
#
_symmetry.space_group_name_H-M   'P 1'
#
loop_
_entity.id
_entity.type
_entity.pdbx_description
1 polymer ?
#
loop_
_entity_poly.entity_id
_entity_poly.type
_entity_poly.pdbx_seq_one_letter_code
_entity_poly.pdbx_strand_id
1 'polypeptide(L)'
;MTEIENKMINMDLYEVFKVPKFILNIYGLWPKNKTNWAKIRSIISILNSSIFCIIMAAECIFAHHDFKSLMEVLTIFTAPFSYILKQLVFSGLEKDFLNLYNFLNEPKFKNIPKKSINEVTRPIRIAKTIGIGYQINCALTVSLYSVMPIITSKPLPVRFTIIDLGNLQAVMYLFQTFGLYNSASNNSSIDFIALGLMCIVKGQVSVLNKKIRTMGMLIGNNSDDLHLISDMKDIVVHHNKIIM
;
A
#
# COMPACT_ATOMS: atom_id res chain seq x y z
N MET A 1 -18.64 -3.69 -39.39
CA MET A 1 -18.82 -3.41 -37.94
C MET A 1 -17.52 -3.69 -37.17
N THR A 2 -16.37 -3.28 -37.71
CA THR A 2 -15.06 -3.89 -37.41
C THR A 2 -14.00 -2.87 -36.95
N GLU A 3 -14.12 -1.58 -37.29
CA GLU A 3 -13.15 -0.55 -36.86
C GLU A 3 -13.36 -0.06 -35.42
N ILE A 4 -14.59 -0.05 -34.92
CA ILE A 4 -14.88 0.45 -33.57
C ILE A 4 -14.41 -0.55 -32.48
N GLU A 5 -14.23 -1.82 -32.83
CA GLU A 5 -13.90 -2.88 -31.87
C GLU A 5 -12.40 -2.94 -31.50
N ASN A 6 -11.51 -2.42 -32.36
CA ASN A 6 -10.07 -2.42 -32.13
C ASN A 6 -9.53 -1.15 -31.48
N LYS A 7 -10.40 -0.25 -30.98
CA LYS A 7 -9.95 0.95 -30.27
C LYS A 7 -9.29 0.56 -28.94
N MET A 8 -7.96 0.66 -28.91
CA MET A 8 -7.15 0.55 -27.71
C MET A 8 -7.33 1.80 -26.85
N ILE A 9 -7.50 1.61 -25.55
CA ILE A 9 -7.52 2.70 -24.58
C ILE A 9 -6.24 2.61 -23.77
N ASN A 10 -5.50 3.71 -23.71
CA ASN A 10 -4.32 3.85 -22.86
C ASN A 10 -4.77 4.16 -21.43
N MET A 11 -4.52 3.23 -20.51
CA MET A 11 -4.87 3.37 -19.11
C MET A 11 -3.64 3.65 -18.25
N ASP A 12 -3.76 4.65 -17.36
CA ASP A 12 -2.73 4.92 -16.37
C ASP A 12 -2.92 4.05 -15.12
N LEU A 13 -2.15 2.97 -15.02
CA LEU A 13 -2.14 2.09 -13.85
C LEU A 13 -1.53 2.76 -12.61
N TYR A 14 -0.70 3.79 -12.78
CA TYR A 14 -0.04 4.45 -11.64
C TYR A 14 -0.96 5.24 -10.76
N GLU A 15 -2.13 5.57 -11.28
CA GLU A 15 -3.20 6.23 -10.57
C GLU A 15 -3.55 5.51 -9.25
N VAL A 16 -3.39 4.18 -9.15
CA VAL A 16 -3.64 3.44 -7.89
C VAL A 16 -2.61 3.78 -6.80
N PHE A 17 -1.38 4.15 -7.18
CA PHE A 17 -0.30 4.41 -6.24
C PHE A 17 -0.19 5.89 -5.83
N LYS A 18 -1.02 6.78 -6.38
CA LYS A 18 -0.87 8.24 -6.22
C LYS A 18 -0.90 8.67 -4.75
N VAL A 19 -1.85 8.15 -3.97
CA VAL A 19 -2.01 8.44 -2.55
C VAL A 19 -0.89 7.83 -1.69
N PRO A 20 -0.62 6.50 -1.72
CA PRO A 20 0.46 5.94 -0.91
C PRO A 20 1.83 6.50 -1.30
N LYS A 21 2.06 6.80 -2.59
CA LYS A 21 3.26 7.50 -3.05
C LYS A 21 3.39 8.87 -2.44
N PHE A 22 2.31 9.65 -2.37
CA PHE A 22 2.34 10.97 -1.75
C PHE A 22 2.73 10.87 -0.27
N ILE A 23 2.07 9.99 0.48
CA ILE A 23 2.34 9.78 1.91
C ILE A 23 3.78 9.31 2.14
N LEU A 24 4.24 8.27 1.45
CA LEU A 24 5.62 7.79 1.57
C LEU A 24 6.64 8.87 1.16
N ASN A 25 6.31 9.75 0.21
CA ASN A 25 7.18 10.86 -0.14
C ASN A 25 7.28 11.92 0.96
N ILE A 26 6.24 12.16 1.77
CA ILE A 26 6.29 13.08 2.94
C ILE A 26 7.32 12.58 3.96
N TYR A 27 7.43 11.28 4.14
CA TYR A 27 8.39 10.66 5.05
C TYR A 27 9.72 10.29 4.39
N GLY A 28 9.87 10.55 3.08
CA GLY A 28 11.10 10.23 2.34
C GLY A 28 11.31 8.74 2.06
N LEU A 29 10.29 7.91 2.26
CA LEU A 29 10.34 6.44 2.15
C LEU A 29 9.99 5.93 0.76
N TRP A 30 9.64 6.81 -0.18
CA TRP A 30 9.38 6.40 -1.56
C TRP A 30 10.69 6.07 -2.31
N PRO A 31 10.84 4.85 -2.86
CA PRO A 31 12.09 4.36 -3.48
C PRO A 31 12.75 5.26 -4.52
N LYS A 32 11.94 5.97 -5.33
CA LYS A 32 12.46 6.78 -6.43
C LYS A 32 13.06 8.12 -5.98
N ASN A 33 12.89 8.53 -4.72
CA ASN A 33 13.29 9.85 -4.24
C ASN A 33 14.73 9.85 -3.72
N LYS A 34 15.69 10.24 -4.57
CA LYS A 34 17.12 10.23 -4.24
C LYS A 34 17.67 11.54 -3.65
N THR A 35 16.82 12.51 -3.34
CA THR A 35 17.28 13.79 -2.79
C THR A 35 17.90 13.61 -1.39
N ASN A 36 18.95 14.37 -1.06
CA ASN A 36 19.55 14.33 0.28
C ASN A 36 18.50 14.64 1.37
N TRP A 37 17.57 15.54 1.07
CA TRP A 37 16.48 15.87 1.99
C TRP A 37 15.47 14.72 2.20
N ALA A 38 15.20 13.91 1.18
CA ALA A 38 14.39 12.71 1.35
C ALA A 38 15.09 11.67 2.23
N LYS A 39 16.40 11.49 2.08
CA LYS A 39 17.18 10.58 2.93
C LYS A 39 17.16 11.00 4.40
N ILE A 40 17.33 12.29 4.68
CA ILE A 40 17.25 12.81 6.06
C ILE A 40 15.87 12.54 6.67
N ARG A 41 14.79 12.85 5.94
CA ARG A 41 13.42 12.57 6.42
C ARG A 41 13.17 11.09 6.63
N SER A 42 13.67 10.23 5.75
CA SER A 42 13.59 8.77 5.90
C SER A 42 14.29 8.30 7.17
N ILE A 43 15.51 8.76 7.42
CA ILE A 43 16.27 8.42 8.63
C ILE A 43 15.50 8.88 9.88
N ILE A 44 15.00 10.11 9.90
CA ILE A 44 14.21 10.65 11.01
C ILE A 44 12.96 9.80 11.25
N SER A 45 12.21 9.47 10.19
CA SER A 45 11.00 8.65 10.28
C SER A 45 11.28 7.24 10.79
N ILE A 46 12.36 6.60 10.33
CA ILE A 46 12.73 5.24 10.76
C ILE A 46 13.23 5.26 12.22
N LEU A 47 14.09 6.21 12.58
CA LEU A 47 14.58 6.37 13.95
C LEU A 47 13.43 6.63 14.92
N ASN A 48 12.53 7.57 14.57
CA ASN A 48 11.37 7.89 15.39
C ASN A 48 10.48 6.66 15.65
N SER A 49 10.11 5.92 14.59
CA SER A 49 9.29 4.71 14.76
C SER A 49 10.03 3.58 15.48
N SER A 50 11.35 3.45 15.32
CA SER A 50 12.14 2.44 16.02
C SER A 50 12.23 2.73 17.52
N ILE A 51 12.54 3.97 17.89
CA ILE A 51 12.57 4.42 19.29
C ILE A 51 11.18 4.28 19.90
N PHE A 52 10.13 4.67 19.18
CA PHE A 52 8.75 4.53 19.64
C PHE A 52 8.39 3.05 19.88
N CYS A 53 8.77 2.14 18.99
CA CYS A 53 8.58 0.70 19.19
C CYS A 53 9.33 0.17 20.42
N ILE A 54 10.58 0.59 20.63
CA ILE A 54 11.38 0.18 21.80
C ILE A 54 10.72 0.65 23.10
N ILE A 55 10.26 1.90 23.13
CA ILE A 55 9.54 2.47 24.28
C ILE A 55 8.26 1.67 24.56
N MET A 56 7.46 1.38 23.53
CA MET A 56 6.24 0.59 23.68
C MET A 56 6.51 -0.84 24.16
N ALA A 57 7.58 -1.48 23.66
CA ALA A 57 7.98 -2.80 24.11
C ALA A 57 8.42 -2.79 25.58
N ALA A 58 9.16 -1.76 26.01
CA ALA A 58 9.50 -1.57 27.41
C ALA A 58 8.23 -1.36 28.26
N GLU A 59 7.29 -0.52 27.81
CA GLU A 59 6.03 -0.28 28.55
C GLU A 59 5.20 -1.56 28.69
N CYS A 60 5.17 -2.44 27.67
CA CYS A 60 4.55 -3.76 27.79
C CYS A 60 5.17 -4.60 28.91
N ILE A 61 6.50 -4.55 29.07
CA ILE A 61 7.20 -5.25 30.16
C ILE A 61 6.81 -4.66 31.51
N PHE A 62 6.68 -3.33 31.65
CA PHE A 62 6.26 -2.73 32.93
C PHE A 62 4.77 -2.96 33.23
N ALA A 63 3.92 -2.97 32.20
CA ALA A 63 2.48 -3.14 32.33
C ALA A 63 2.04 -4.60 32.54
N HIS A 64 2.95 -5.58 32.50
CA HIS A 64 2.60 -7.02 32.50
C HIS A 64 1.79 -7.49 33.72
N HIS A 65 1.88 -6.78 34.86
CA HIS A 65 1.13 -7.09 36.06
C HIS A 65 -0.34 -6.66 36.01
N ASP A 66 -0.70 -5.72 35.12
CA ASP A 66 -2.08 -5.27 34.91
C ASP A 66 -2.53 -5.62 33.50
N PHE A 67 -3.34 -6.67 33.39
CA PHE A 67 -3.84 -7.17 32.10
C PHE A 67 -4.52 -6.08 31.27
N LYS A 68 -5.29 -5.18 31.90
CA LYS A 68 -5.99 -4.10 31.18
C LYS A 68 -5.01 -3.14 30.54
N SER A 69 -4.00 -2.71 31.30
CA SER A 69 -2.95 -1.82 30.82
C SER A 69 -2.10 -2.50 29.75
N LEU A 70 -1.72 -3.76 29.96
CA LEU A 70 -0.97 -4.54 28.98
C LEU A 70 -1.71 -4.63 27.64
N MET A 71 -3.01 -4.92 27.66
CA MET A 71 -3.81 -4.99 26.44
C MET A 71 -3.94 -3.64 25.72
N GLU A 72 -4.05 -2.55 26.46
CA GLU A 72 -4.05 -1.19 25.88
C GLU A 72 -2.73 -0.91 25.16
N VAL A 73 -1.59 -1.16 25.81
CA VAL A 73 -0.25 -0.93 25.23
C VAL A 73 0.00 -1.86 24.05
N LEU A 74 -0.33 -3.15 24.14
CA LEU A 74 -0.17 -4.12 23.04
C LEU A 74 -1.00 -3.75 21.80
N THR A 75 -2.24 -3.29 22.00
CA THR A 75 -3.10 -2.87 20.89
C THR A 75 -2.47 -1.72 20.12
N ILE A 76 -1.90 -0.74 20.83
CA ILE A 76 -1.22 0.41 20.23
C ILE A 76 0.12 0.00 19.62
N PHE A 77 0.88 -0.90 20.27
CA PHE A 77 2.20 -1.38 19.83
C PHE A 77 2.16 -2.16 18.51
N THR A 78 1.06 -2.87 18.25
CA THR A 78 0.92 -3.74 17.07
C THR A 78 1.11 -2.97 15.76
N ALA A 79 0.59 -1.74 15.64
CA ALA A 79 0.67 -0.97 14.41
C ALA A 79 2.10 -0.46 14.09
N PRO A 80 2.83 0.21 15.01
CA PRO A 80 4.25 0.53 14.84
C PRO A 80 5.14 -0.69 14.58
N PHE A 81 4.91 -1.79 15.28
CA PHE A 81 5.69 -3.01 15.08
C PHE A 81 5.46 -3.59 13.68
N SER A 82 4.20 -3.71 13.26
CA SER A 82 3.84 -4.15 11.90
C SER A 82 4.45 -3.25 10.82
N TYR A 83 4.42 -1.93 11.05
CA TYR A 83 5.07 -0.95 10.16
C TYR A 83 6.56 -1.25 9.99
N ILE A 84 7.32 -1.40 11.09
CA ILE A 84 8.77 -1.64 11.02
C ILE A 84 9.07 -2.90 10.22
N LEU A 85 8.36 -4.00 10.48
CA LEU A 85 8.54 -5.25 9.74
C LEU A 85 8.27 -5.06 8.24
N LYS A 86 7.15 -4.42 7.88
CA LYS A 86 6.81 -4.13 6.48
C LYS A 86 7.81 -3.20 5.82
N GLN A 87 8.29 -2.19 6.54
CA GLN A 87 9.27 -1.24 6.01
C GLN A 87 10.62 -1.93 5.74
N LEU A 88 11.05 -2.85 6.60
CA LEU A 88 12.25 -3.66 6.37
C LEU A 88 12.10 -4.51 5.09
N VAL A 89 10.97 -5.20 4.94
CA VAL A 89 10.68 -6.00 3.73
C VAL A 89 10.63 -5.11 2.49
N PHE A 90 9.89 -3.99 2.56
CA PHE A 90 9.73 -3.07 1.44
C PHE A 90 11.06 -2.43 1.00
N SER A 91 11.93 -2.10 1.97
CA SER A 91 13.29 -1.57 1.69
C SER A 91 14.20 -2.65 1.11
N GLY A 92 14.10 -3.90 1.61
CA GLY A 92 14.86 -5.03 1.07
C GLY A 92 14.49 -5.38 -0.38
N LEU A 93 13.20 -5.22 -0.72
CA LEU A 93 12.64 -5.50 -2.05
C LEU A 93 12.50 -4.23 -2.92
N GLU A 94 13.20 -3.16 -2.58
CA GLU A 94 13.05 -1.85 -3.25
C GLU A 94 13.26 -1.94 -4.77
N LYS A 95 14.31 -2.64 -5.19
CA LYS A 95 14.66 -2.79 -6.61
C LYS A 95 13.58 -3.56 -7.36
N ASP A 96 13.09 -4.65 -6.77
CA ASP A 96 12.04 -5.48 -7.38
C ASP A 96 10.73 -4.72 -7.47
N PHE A 97 10.38 -3.96 -6.43
CA PHE A 97 9.24 -3.05 -6.48
C PHE A 97 9.38 -2.00 -7.58
N LEU A 98 10.55 -1.38 -7.73
CA LEU A 98 10.79 -0.41 -8.81
C LEU A 98 10.73 -1.03 -10.19
N ASN A 99 11.25 -2.26 -10.35
CA ASN A 99 11.15 -3.02 -11.59
C ASN A 99 9.69 -3.30 -11.92
N LEU A 100 8.91 -3.81 -10.95
CA LEU A 100 7.48 -4.04 -11.11
C LEU A 100 6.71 -2.75 -11.41
N TYR A 101 7.01 -1.67 -10.69
CA TYR A 101 6.41 -0.36 -10.91
C TYR A 101 6.67 0.11 -12.34
N ASN A 102 7.92 0.04 -12.82
CA ASN A 102 8.27 0.40 -14.20
C ASN A 102 7.64 -0.55 -15.23
N PHE A 103 7.52 -1.83 -14.92
CA PHE A 103 6.90 -2.85 -15.78
C PHE A 103 5.42 -2.55 -16.05
N LEU A 104 4.69 -2.02 -15.06
CA LEU A 104 3.31 -1.53 -15.24
C LEU A 104 3.20 -0.39 -16.27
N ASN A 105 4.31 0.24 -16.63
CA ASN A 105 4.34 1.29 -17.64
C ASN A 105 4.40 0.74 -19.08
N GLU A 106 4.68 -0.55 -19.27
CA GLU A 106 4.84 -1.10 -20.60
C GLU A 106 3.54 -0.94 -21.43
N PRO A 107 3.65 -0.61 -22.74
CA PRO A 107 2.48 -0.42 -23.59
C PRO A 107 1.50 -1.60 -23.59
N LYS A 108 1.98 -2.83 -23.37
CA LYS A 108 1.14 -4.02 -23.34
C LYS A 108 0.15 -4.06 -22.17
N PHE A 109 0.50 -3.47 -21.02
CA PHE A 109 -0.41 -3.36 -19.87
C PHE A 109 -1.29 -2.12 -19.91
N LYS A 110 -0.83 -1.07 -20.60
CA LYS A 110 -1.57 0.18 -20.77
C LYS A 110 -2.61 0.12 -21.87
N ASN A 111 -2.29 -0.50 -22.99
CA ASN A 111 -3.15 -0.56 -24.16
C ASN A 111 -4.11 -1.73 -24.02
N ILE A 112 -5.26 -1.46 -23.38
CA ILE A 112 -6.29 -2.47 -23.14
C ILE A 112 -7.40 -2.29 -24.19
N PRO A 113 -7.88 -3.38 -24.81
CA PRO A 113 -9.04 -3.30 -25.70
C PRO A 113 -10.24 -2.70 -24.96
N LYS A 114 -10.97 -1.78 -25.61
CA LYS A 114 -12.13 -1.10 -25.01
C LYS A 114 -13.15 -2.07 -24.39
N LYS A 115 -13.35 -3.26 -24.98
CA LYS A 115 -14.26 -4.30 -24.47
C LYS A 115 -13.81 -4.93 -23.14
N SER A 116 -12.54 -4.79 -22.77
CA SER A 116 -11.93 -5.41 -21.59
C SER A 116 -11.48 -4.39 -20.55
N ILE A 117 -11.68 -3.08 -20.80
CA ILE A 117 -11.27 -2.02 -19.88
C ILE A 117 -11.95 -2.13 -18.50
N ASN A 118 -13.21 -2.59 -18.48
CA ASN A 118 -13.95 -2.76 -17.23
C ASN A 118 -13.35 -3.84 -16.33
N GLU A 119 -12.70 -4.85 -16.91
CA GLU A 119 -12.04 -5.94 -16.16
C GLU A 119 -10.86 -5.43 -15.34
N VAL A 120 -10.17 -4.38 -15.81
CA VAL A 120 -9.01 -3.80 -15.13
C VAL A 120 -9.39 -2.58 -14.29
N THR A 121 -10.24 -1.70 -14.82
CA THR A 121 -10.65 -0.47 -14.11
C THR A 121 -11.48 -0.75 -12.87
N ARG A 122 -12.37 -1.76 -12.89
CA ARG A 122 -13.24 -2.06 -11.73
C ARG A 122 -12.42 -2.50 -10.51
N PRO A 123 -11.51 -3.50 -10.58
CA PRO A 123 -10.64 -3.84 -9.45
C PRO A 123 -9.79 -2.66 -8.96
N ILE A 124 -9.24 -1.84 -9.85
CA ILE A 124 -8.44 -0.67 -9.46
C ILE A 124 -9.28 0.36 -8.71
N ARG A 125 -10.52 0.65 -9.16
CA ARG A 125 -11.43 1.55 -8.45
C ARG A 125 -11.76 1.01 -7.06
N ILE A 126 -12.05 -0.28 -6.95
CA ILE A 126 -12.30 -0.94 -5.66
C ILE A 126 -11.08 -0.81 -4.74
N ALA A 127 -9.87 -1.09 -5.25
CA ALA A 127 -8.63 -0.93 -4.49
C ALA A 127 -8.46 0.51 -4.01
N LYS A 128 -8.72 1.51 -4.87
CA LYS A 128 -8.67 2.92 -4.50
C LYS A 128 -9.65 3.25 -3.37
N THR A 129 -10.92 2.86 -3.51
CA THR A 129 -11.95 3.13 -2.52
C THR A 129 -11.63 2.48 -1.18
N ILE A 130 -11.26 1.20 -1.19
CA ILE A 130 -10.90 0.45 0.03
C ILE A 130 -9.63 1.05 0.67
N GLY A 131 -8.59 1.31 -0.12
CA GLY A 131 -7.32 1.83 0.38
C GLY A 131 -7.45 3.23 0.99
N ILE A 132 -8.17 4.14 0.32
CA ILE A 132 -8.44 5.48 0.86
C ILE A 132 -9.31 5.39 2.11
N GLY A 133 -10.38 4.58 2.09
CA GLY A 133 -11.24 4.38 3.26
C GLY A 133 -10.47 3.84 4.46
N TYR A 134 -9.57 2.87 4.24
CA TYR A 134 -8.70 2.32 5.28
C TYR A 134 -7.76 3.38 5.84
N GLN A 135 -7.12 4.20 4.99
CA GLN A 135 -6.23 5.27 5.43
C GLN A 135 -6.95 6.35 6.24
N ILE A 136 -8.16 6.74 5.83
CA ILE A 136 -9.00 7.68 6.59
C ILE A 136 -9.32 7.09 7.97
N ASN A 137 -9.66 5.80 8.04
CA ASN A 137 -9.94 5.14 9.32
C ASN A 137 -8.71 5.09 10.24
N CYS A 138 -7.53 4.80 9.69
CA CYS A 138 -6.27 4.86 10.43
C CYS A 138 -5.98 6.27 10.94
N ALA A 139 -6.14 7.29 10.09
CA ALA A 139 -5.94 8.69 10.46
C ALA A 139 -6.91 9.14 11.55
N LEU A 140 -8.19 8.76 11.46
CA LEU A 140 -9.20 9.06 12.47
C LEU A 140 -8.87 8.39 13.80
N THR A 141 -8.48 7.11 13.77
CA THR A 141 -8.10 6.37 14.97
C THR A 141 -6.92 7.05 15.67
N VAL A 142 -5.85 7.37 14.94
CA VAL A 142 -4.69 8.08 15.51
C VAL A 142 -5.07 9.47 16.02
N SER A 143 -5.94 10.19 15.31
CA SER A 143 -6.45 11.50 15.75
C SER A 143 -7.18 11.39 17.09
N LEU A 144 -8.07 10.39 17.24
CA LEU A 144 -8.79 10.13 18.48
C LEU A 144 -7.82 9.81 19.63
N TYR A 145 -6.84 8.92 19.42
CA TYR A 145 -5.82 8.64 20.43
C TYR A 145 -4.99 9.86 20.81
N SER A 146 -4.70 10.74 19.85
CA SER A 146 -3.92 11.95 20.08
C SER A 146 -4.72 13.01 20.85
N VAL A 147 -6.01 13.15 20.57
CA VAL A 147 -6.89 14.16 21.19
C VAL A 147 -7.45 13.71 22.54
N MET A 148 -7.66 12.41 22.75
CA MET A 148 -8.25 11.86 23.98
C MET A 148 -7.59 12.34 25.29
N PRO A 149 -6.26 12.50 25.37
CA PRO A 149 -5.60 13.03 26.58
C PRO A 149 -6.03 14.45 26.93
N ILE A 150 -6.30 15.28 25.93
CA ILE A 150 -6.76 16.67 26.11
C ILE A 150 -8.16 16.69 26.73
N ILE A 151 -9.02 15.73 26.35
CA ILE A 151 -10.40 15.63 26.84
C ILE A 151 -10.46 14.99 28.23
N THR A 152 -9.64 13.97 28.46
CA THR A 152 -9.69 13.14 29.69
C THR A 152 -8.69 13.56 30.76
N SER A 153 -8.01 14.69 30.56
CA SER A 153 -6.92 15.16 31.44
C SER A 153 -5.83 14.11 31.65
N LYS A 154 -5.66 13.16 30.72
CA LYS A 154 -4.54 12.22 30.74
C LYS A 154 -3.29 12.96 30.24
N PRO A 155 -2.10 12.59 30.75
CA PRO A 155 -0.89 13.33 30.42
C PRO A 155 -0.38 13.08 28.99
N LEU A 156 -0.65 11.90 28.41
CA LEU A 156 -0.06 11.43 27.15
C LEU A 156 -1.06 10.57 26.33
N PRO A 157 -0.91 10.52 24.98
CA PRO A 157 -1.70 9.64 24.10
C PRO A 157 -1.57 8.17 24.45
N VAL A 158 -0.36 7.76 24.81
CA VAL A 158 -0.05 6.41 25.26
C VAL A 158 0.53 6.50 26.65
N ARG A 159 0.04 5.62 27.53
CA ARG A 159 0.56 5.50 28.89
C ARG A 159 2.08 5.25 28.82
N PHE A 160 2.82 5.98 29.64
CA PHE A 160 4.26 5.87 29.77
C PHE A 160 4.60 5.97 31.25
N THR A 161 5.04 4.85 31.84
CA THR A 161 5.29 4.73 33.28
C THR A 161 6.75 4.50 33.63
N ILE A 162 7.61 4.31 32.62
CA ILE A 162 9.02 3.95 32.79
C ILE A 162 9.82 5.07 33.47
N ILE A 163 9.55 6.33 33.12
CA ILE A 163 10.33 7.50 33.59
C ILE A 163 9.37 8.63 33.96
N ASP A 164 9.66 9.32 35.06
CA ASP A 164 9.01 10.58 35.40
C ASP A 164 9.44 11.67 34.41
N LEU A 165 8.49 12.16 33.62
CA LEU A 165 8.75 13.10 32.54
C LEU A 165 8.94 14.54 33.02
N GLY A 166 8.38 14.92 34.18
CA GLY A 166 8.35 16.31 34.65
C GLY A 166 8.03 17.30 33.52
N ASN A 167 8.97 18.22 33.24
CA ASN A 167 8.82 19.26 32.22
C ASN A 167 8.89 18.76 30.76
N LEU A 168 9.28 17.50 30.51
CA LEU A 168 9.40 16.92 29.17
C LEU A 168 8.09 16.30 28.65
N GLN A 169 7.00 16.40 29.40
CA GLN A 169 5.72 15.80 29.03
C GLN A 169 5.20 16.27 27.65
N ALA A 170 5.31 17.56 27.35
CA ALA A 170 4.89 18.10 26.05
C ALA A 170 5.73 17.55 24.88
N VAL A 171 7.03 17.36 25.10
CA VAL A 171 7.94 16.77 24.10
C VAL A 171 7.57 15.31 23.86
N MET A 172 7.33 14.55 24.92
CA MET A 172 6.88 13.16 24.82
C MET A 172 5.53 13.05 24.12
N TYR A 173 4.58 13.94 24.42
CA TYR A 173 3.28 14.00 23.75
C TYR A 173 3.44 14.16 22.22
N LEU A 174 4.26 15.11 21.79
CA LEU A 174 4.53 15.35 20.36
C LEU A 174 5.25 14.16 19.71
N PHE A 175 6.22 13.57 20.41
CA PHE A 175 6.94 12.40 19.96
C PHE A 175 6.01 11.20 19.74
N GLN A 176 5.16 10.87 20.73
CA GLN A 176 4.20 9.77 20.62
C GLN A 176 3.18 10.03 19.51
N THR A 177 2.64 11.24 19.44
CA THR A 177 1.68 11.64 18.39
C THR A 177 2.30 11.46 17.00
N PHE A 178 3.50 12.01 16.79
CA PHE A 178 4.21 11.87 15.53
C PHE A 178 4.54 10.39 15.24
N GLY A 179 4.98 9.62 16.24
CA GLY A 179 5.20 8.18 16.13
C GLY A 179 3.98 7.38 15.66
N LEU A 180 2.80 7.69 16.22
CA LEU A 180 1.54 7.09 15.81
C LEU A 180 1.16 7.45 14.38
N TYR A 181 1.20 8.74 14.03
CA TYR A 181 0.87 9.20 12.66
C TYR A 181 1.83 8.64 11.62
N ASN A 182 3.13 8.68 11.88
CA ASN A 182 4.16 8.16 10.99
C ASN A 182 3.95 6.64 10.76
N SER A 183 3.77 5.89 11.84
CA SER A 183 3.58 4.44 11.75
C SER A 183 2.29 4.06 11.05
N ALA A 184 1.15 4.65 11.43
CA ALA A 184 -0.14 4.34 10.82
C ALA A 184 -0.22 4.74 9.34
N SER A 185 0.30 5.93 8.99
CA SER A 185 0.27 6.44 7.61
C SER A 185 1.15 5.59 6.69
N ASN A 186 2.35 5.23 7.13
CA ASN A 186 3.26 4.44 6.32
C ASN A 186 2.85 2.97 6.25
N ASN A 187 2.40 2.37 7.36
CA ASN A 187 1.87 1.01 7.40
C ASN A 187 0.72 0.84 6.40
N SER A 188 -0.29 1.71 6.49
CA SER A 188 -1.45 1.66 5.61
C SER A 188 -1.11 1.98 4.16
N SER A 189 -0.08 2.80 3.90
CA SER A 189 0.41 3.06 2.54
C SER A 189 1.06 1.84 1.91
N ILE A 190 1.85 1.06 2.66
CA ILE A 190 2.46 -0.18 2.16
C ILE A 190 1.35 -1.22 1.87
N ASP A 191 0.37 -1.35 2.76
CA ASP A 191 -0.78 -2.24 2.53
C ASP A 191 -1.59 -1.84 1.29
N PHE A 192 -1.77 -0.53 1.08
CA PHE A 192 -2.46 -0.02 -0.10
C PHE A 192 -1.67 -0.27 -1.39
N ILE A 193 -0.34 -0.18 -1.36
CA ILE A 193 0.49 -0.58 -2.50
C ILE A 193 0.28 -2.06 -2.83
N ALA A 194 0.33 -2.94 -1.83
CA ALA A 194 0.11 -4.37 -2.02
C ALA A 194 -1.29 -4.66 -2.59
N LEU A 195 -2.34 -4.06 -2.03
CA LEU A 195 -3.71 -4.17 -2.52
C LEU A 195 -3.83 -3.69 -3.98
N GLY A 196 -3.20 -2.56 -4.31
CA GLY A 196 -3.18 -2.01 -5.66
C GLY A 196 -2.56 -2.97 -6.67
N LEU A 197 -1.40 -3.54 -6.35
CA LEU A 197 -0.73 -4.54 -7.17
C LEU A 197 -1.59 -5.80 -7.37
N MET A 198 -2.16 -6.35 -6.29
CA MET A 198 -3.05 -7.52 -6.37
C MET A 198 -4.27 -7.26 -7.27
N CYS A 199 -4.86 -6.07 -7.18
CA CYS A 199 -6.01 -5.71 -8.02
C CYS A 199 -5.65 -5.48 -9.48
N ILE A 200 -4.45 -4.96 -9.78
CA ILE A 200 -3.93 -4.88 -11.14
C ILE A 200 -3.76 -6.29 -11.72
N VAL A 201 -3.08 -7.19 -11.00
CA VAL A 201 -2.87 -8.58 -11.43
C VAL A 201 -4.22 -9.27 -11.67
N LYS A 202 -5.16 -9.15 -10.73
CA LYS A 202 -6.54 -9.66 -10.90
C LYS A 202 -7.18 -9.15 -12.17
N GLY A 203 -7.07 -7.85 -12.45
CA GLY A 203 -7.59 -7.25 -13.68
C GLY A 203 -6.96 -7.85 -14.94
N GLN A 204 -5.64 -7.99 -14.97
CA GLN A 204 -4.92 -8.56 -16.11
C GLN A 204 -5.27 -10.04 -16.34
N VAL A 205 -5.39 -10.83 -15.27
CA VAL A 205 -5.85 -12.23 -15.34
C VAL A 205 -7.27 -12.32 -15.87
N SER A 206 -8.18 -11.42 -15.46
CA SER A 206 -9.54 -11.35 -16.02
C SER A 206 -9.54 -11.04 -17.52
N VAL A 207 -8.68 -10.12 -17.97
CA VAL A 207 -8.51 -9.83 -19.40
C VAL A 207 -8.03 -11.06 -20.16
N LEU A 208 -7.02 -11.77 -19.64
CA LEU A 208 -6.49 -12.99 -20.23
C LEU A 208 -7.57 -14.08 -20.33
N ASN A 209 -8.31 -14.33 -19.24
CA ASN A 209 -9.40 -15.31 -19.20
C ASN A 209 -10.49 -14.99 -20.23
N LYS A 210 -10.81 -13.71 -20.41
CA LYS A 210 -11.76 -13.28 -21.44
C LYS A 210 -11.24 -13.56 -22.85
N LYS A 211 -9.96 -13.26 -23.13
CA LYS A 211 -9.33 -13.58 -24.42
C LYS A 211 -9.39 -15.09 -24.72
N ILE A 212 -9.03 -15.94 -23.75
CA ILE A 212 -9.07 -17.40 -23.90
C ILE A 212 -10.49 -17.89 -24.22
N ARG A 213 -11.50 -17.39 -23.49
CA ARG A 213 -12.91 -17.76 -23.74
C ARG A 213 -13.39 -17.34 -25.11
N THR A 214 -13.08 -16.11 -25.53
CA THR A 214 -13.43 -15.61 -26.87
C THR A 214 -12.77 -16.47 -27.95
N MET A 215 -11.52 -16.85 -27.75
CA MET A 215 -10.79 -17.71 -28.69
C MET A 215 -11.40 -19.12 -28.79
N GLY A 216 -11.79 -19.73 -27.66
CA GLY A 216 -12.47 -21.03 -27.65
C GLY A 216 -13.80 -21.01 -28.44
N MET A 217 -14.54 -19.90 -28.40
CA MET A 217 -15.76 -19.74 -29.20
C MET A 217 -15.46 -19.59 -30.70
N LEU A 218 -14.35 -18.96 -31.07
CA LEU A 218 -13.95 -18.78 -32.48
C LEU A 218 -13.49 -20.10 -33.11
N ILE A 219 -12.78 -20.96 -32.36
CA ILE A 219 -12.43 -22.32 -32.80
C ILE A 219 -13.70 -23.14 -33.11
N GLY A 220 -14.73 -23.05 -32.25
CA GLY A 220 -15.98 -23.78 -32.44
C GLY A 220 -16.80 -23.35 -33.66
N ASN A 221 -16.52 -22.17 -34.23
CA ASN A 221 -17.28 -21.56 -35.32
C ASN A 221 -16.58 -21.62 -36.69
N ASN A 222 -15.52 -22.44 -36.87
CA ASN A 222 -14.75 -22.56 -38.13
C ASN A 222 -14.25 -21.21 -38.69
N SER A 223 -13.64 -20.37 -37.84
CA SER A 223 -13.03 -19.10 -38.26
C SER A 223 -11.64 -19.29 -38.87
N ASP A 224 -11.17 -18.33 -39.69
CA ASP A 224 -9.87 -18.37 -40.39
C ASP A 224 -8.68 -18.71 -39.47
N ASP A 225 -7.97 -19.79 -39.80
CA ASP A 225 -6.85 -20.34 -39.02
C ASP A 225 -5.72 -19.33 -38.76
N LEU A 226 -5.46 -18.41 -39.69
CA LEU A 226 -4.38 -17.42 -39.60
C LEU A 226 -4.61 -16.37 -38.50
N HIS A 227 -5.85 -15.89 -38.34
CA HIS A 227 -6.20 -14.95 -37.27
C HIS A 227 -6.14 -15.64 -35.91
N LEU A 228 -6.54 -16.91 -35.87
CA LEU A 228 -6.59 -17.73 -34.67
C LEU A 228 -5.18 -17.99 -34.10
N ILE A 229 -4.21 -18.29 -34.98
CA ILE A 229 -2.79 -18.46 -34.59
C ILE A 229 -2.19 -17.16 -34.03
N SER A 230 -2.52 -16.01 -34.64
CA SER A 230 -2.04 -14.71 -34.14
C SER A 230 -2.59 -14.40 -32.74
N ASP A 231 -3.88 -14.65 -32.52
CA ASP A 231 -4.52 -14.41 -31.22
C ASP A 231 -3.99 -15.36 -30.13
N MET A 232 -3.69 -16.62 -30.46
CA MET A 232 -3.01 -17.56 -29.54
C MET A 232 -1.66 -17.02 -29.10
N LYS A 233 -0.84 -16.56 -30.05
CA LYS A 233 0.49 -16.02 -29.76
C LYS A 233 0.40 -14.85 -28.80
N ASP A 234 -0.58 -13.96 -29.00
CA ASP A 234 -0.81 -12.81 -28.11
C ASP A 234 -1.29 -13.22 -26.71
N ILE A 235 -2.11 -14.27 -26.59
CA ILE A 235 -2.54 -14.83 -25.31
C ILE A 235 -1.35 -15.41 -24.55
N VAL A 236 -0.53 -16.24 -25.20
CA VAL A 236 0.67 -16.86 -24.60
C VAL A 236 1.65 -15.78 -24.15
N VAL A 237 1.90 -14.77 -24.98
CA VAL A 237 2.77 -13.65 -24.64
C VAL A 237 2.23 -12.85 -23.45
N HIS A 238 0.91 -12.62 -23.37
CA HIS A 238 0.31 -11.94 -22.22
C HIS A 238 0.41 -12.80 -20.95
N HIS A 239 0.10 -14.10 -21.04
CA HIS A 239 0.21 -15.03 -19.91
C HIS A 239 1.63 -15.09 -19.33
N ASN A 240 2.64 -15.27 -20.19
CA ASN A 240 4.04 -15.31 -19.77
C ASN A 240 4.45 -14.03 -19.06
N LYS A 241 3.94 -12.87 -19.48
CA LYS A 241 4.21 -11.58 -18.84
C LYS A 241 3.49 -11.36 -17.51
N ILE A 242 2.43 -12.11 -17.20
CA ILE A 242 1.77 -12.02 -15.89
C ILE A 242 2.50 -12.90 -14.87
N ILE A 243 3.06 -14.03 -15.31
CA ILE A 243 3.67 -15.05 -14.43
C ILE A 243 5.15 -14.78 -14.18
N MET A 244 5.90 -14.32 -15.19
CA MET A 244 7.32 -13.98 -15.08
C MET A 244 7.52 -12.58 -14.50
#